data_AF-G1P678-F1
#
_entry.id   AF-G1P678-F1
#
_cell.length_a   1.000
_cell.length_b   1.000
_cell.length_c   1.000
_cell.angle_alpha   90.00
_cell.angle_beta   90.00
_cell.angle_gamma   90.00
#
_symmetry.space_group_name_H-M   'P 1'
#
loop_
_entity.id
_entity.type
_entity.pdbx_description
1 polymer ?
#
loop_
_entity_poly.entity_id
_entity_poly.type
_entity_poly.pdbx_seq_one_letter_code
_entity_poly.pdbx_strand_id
1 'polypeptide(L)'
;ECSKRANNGKFTLRDLLVVPMQRVLKYHLLLQELVKHTTDPTEKANLKLALDAMKDLAQYVNEVKRDNETLREIRQFQLSIENL
;
A
#
# COMPACT_ATOMS: atom_id res chain seq x y z
N GLU A 1 -21.42 15.00 -8.81
CA GLU A 1 -20.83 16.25 -9.35
C GLU A 1 -19.34 16.44 -9.06
N CYS A 2 -18.83 16.11 -7.86
CA CYS A 2 -17.41 16.36 -7.51
C CYS A 2 -16.36 15.66 -8.41
N SER A 3 -16.59 14.40 -8.83
CA SER A 3 -15.65 13.65 -9.70
C SER A 3 -15.48 14.27 -11.10
N LYS A 4 -16.52 14.90 -11.66
CA LYS A 4 -16.46 15.57 -12.98
C LYS A 4 -15.66 16.87 -12.93
N ARG A 5 -15.76 17.63 -11.83
CA ARG A 5 -15.03 18.90 -11.64
C ARG A 5 -13.55 18.71 -11.33
N ALA A 6 -13.19 17.64 -10.61
CA ALA A 6 -11.82 17.45 -10.14
C ALA A 6 -10.91 16.70 -11.13
N ASN A 7 -11.45 15.85 -12.02
CA ASN A 7 -10.61 14.96 -12.85
C ASN A 7 -11.20 14.62 -14.22
N ASN A 8 -12.08 15.49 -14.77
CA ASN A 8 -12.80 15.27 -16.03
C ASN A 8 -13.54 13.91 -16.14
N GLY A 9 -13.88 13.28 -15.01
CA GLY A 9 -14.50 11.96 -14.99
C GLY A 9 -13.61 10.80 -15.43
N LYS A 10 -12.27 11.00 -15.58
CA LYS A 10 -11.34 9.93 -15.98
C LYS A 10 -11.12 8.85 -14.92
N PHE A 11 -11.31 9.18 -13.64
CA PHE A 11 -11.13 8.27 -12.53
C PHE A 11 -12.31 8.39 -11.57
N THR A 12 -12.85 7.25 -11.16
CA THR A 12 -13.88 7.19 -10.11
C THR A 12 -13.25 7.49 -8.76
N LEU A 13 -14.07 7.84 -7.77
CA LEU A 13 -13.59 8.03 -6.39
C LEU A 13 -12.91 6.76 -5.86
N ARG A 14 -13.44 5.58 -6.25
CA ARG A 14 -12.84 4.29 -5.90
C ARG A 14 -11.43 4.18 -6.45
N ASP A 15 -11.22 4.54 -7.72
CA ASP A 15 -9.89 4.51 -8.36
C ASP A 15 -8.90 5.41 -7.63
N LEU A 16 -9.33 6.62 -7.28
CA LEU A 16 -8.50 7.58 -6.54
C LEU A 16 -8.13 7.09 -5.14
N LEU A 17 -9.01 6.35 -4.47
CA LEU A 17 -8.74 5.77 -3.15
C LEU A 17 -7.72 4.61 -3.22
N VAL A 18 -7.54 3.95 -4.36
CA VAL A 18 -6.53 2.88 -4.53
C VAL A 18 -5.14 3.43 -4.88
N VAL A 19 -5.05 4.64 -5.46
CA VAL A 19 -3.79 5.25 -5.92
C VAL A 19 -2.71 5.35 -4.82
N PRO A 20 -3.01 5.79 -3.58
CA PRO A 20 -2.00 5.85 -2.52
C PRO A 20 -1.41 4.48 -2.19
N MET A 21 -2.27 3.45 -2.11
CA MET A 21 -1.84 2.07 -1.88
C MET A 21 -1.01 1.53 -3.07
N GLN A 22 -1.45 1.77 -4.31
CA GLN A 22 -0.71 1.37 -5.51
C GLN A 22 0.66 2.05 -5.63
N ARG A 23 0.81 3.28 -5.10
CA ARG A 23 2.05 4.04 -5.18
C ARG A 23 3.09 3.55 -4.17
N VAL A 24 2.66 3.23 -2.95
CA VAL A 24 3.52 2.64 -1.91
C VAL A 24 4.14 1.32 -2.36
N LEU A 25 3.36 0.47 -3.04
CA LEU A 25 3.83 -0.82 -3.58
C LEU A 25 4.72 -0.71 -4.83
N LYS A 26 4.97 0.49 -5.37
CA LYS A 26 5.85 0.67 -6.53
C LYS A 26 7.23 1.23 -6.16
N TYR A 27 7.36 1.87 -5.00
CA TYR A 27 8.63 2.49 -4.61
C TYR A 27 9.74 1.47 -4.40
N HIS A 28 9.45 0.28 -3.85
CA HIS A 28 10.45 -0.76 -3.73
C HIS A 28 10.97 -1.26 -5.09
N LEU A 29 10.13 -1.30 -6.14
CA LEU A 29 10.57 -1.69 -7.49
C LEU A 29 11.50 -0.64 -8.11
N LEU A 30 11.14 0.64 -7.97
CA LEU A 30 11.94 1.75 -8.46
C LEU A 30 13.29 1.84 -7.73
N LEU A 31 13.28 1.69 -6.40
CA LEU A 31 14.50 1.67 -5.59
C LEU A 31 15.38 0.47 -5.91
N GLN A 32 14.78 -0.71 -6.13
CA GLN A 32 15.53 -1.89 -6.54
C GLN A 32 16.24 -1.66 -7.88
N GLU A 33 15.59 -1.00 -8.83
CA GLU A 33 16.20 -0.70 -10.12
C GLU A 33 17.30 0.37 -10.02
N LEU A 34 17.12 1.38 -9.15
CA LEU A 34 18.15 2.36 -8.82
C LEU A 34 19.39 1.70 -8.19
N VAL A 35 19.22 0.81 -7.20
CA VAL A 35 20.33 0.09 -6.54
C VAL A 35 21.19 -0.70 -7.53
N LYS A 36 20.58 -1.27 -8.59
CA LYS A 36 21.32 -2.01 -9.63
C LYS A 36 22.25 -1.11 -10.45
N HIS A 37 21.80 0.12 -10.74
CA HIS A 37 22.50 1.06 -11.61
C HIS A 37 23.45 2.00 -10.87
N THR A 38 23.37 2.09 -9.54
CA THR A 38 24.31 2.88 -8.73
C THR A 38 25.63 2.15 -8.52
N THR A 39 26.72 2.82 -8.93
CA THR A 39 28.11 2.33 -8.80
C THR A 39 28.80 2.84 -7.53
N ASP A 40 28.43 4.03 -7.05
CA ASP A 40 28.96 4.57 -5.81
C ASP A 40 28.55 3.71 -4.59
N PRO A 41 29.51 3.18 -3.80
CA PRO A 41 29.20 2.29 -2.69
C PRO A 41 28.36 2.93 -1.57
N THR A 42 28.56 4.22 -1.31
CA THR A 42 27.88 4.96 -0.23
C THR A 42 26.42 5.20 -0.61
N GLU A 43 26.17 5.72 -1.81
CA GLU A 43 24.84 5.89 -2.38
C GLU A 43 24.11 4.56 -2.49
N LYS A 44 24.81 3.50 -2.92
CA LYS A 44 24.24 2.15 -3.00
C LYS A 44 23.82 1.61 -1.63
N ALA A 45 24.58 1.89 -0.57
CA ALA A 45 24.21 1.52 0.79
C ALA A 45 22.96 2.28 1.27
N ASN A 46 22.90 3.59 1.02
CA ASN A 46 21.73 4.42 1.34
C ASN A 46 20.47 3.95 0.59
N LEU A 47 20.59 3.63 -0.69
CA LEU A 47 19.49 3.13 -1.50
C LEU A 47 19.01 1.74 -1.06
N LYS A 48 19.91 0.87 -0.56
CA LYS A 48 19.52 -0.41 0.05
C LYS A 48 18.72 -0.22 1.33
N LEU A 49 19.15 0.70 2.21
CA LEU A 49 18.40 1.04 3.42
C LEU A 49 16.99 1.55 3.09
N ALA A 50 16.89 2.46 2.10
CA ALA A 50 15.59 2.96 1.63
C ALA A 50 14.72 1.84 1.03
N LEU A 51 15.33 0.92 0.27
CA LEU A 51 14.63 -0.22 -0.31
C LEU A 51 14.05 -1.14 0.77
N ASP A 52 14.82 -1.45 1.80
CA ASP A 52 14.38 -2.32 2.90
C ASP A 52 13.26 -1.65 3.70
N ALA A 53 13.39 -0.35 4.03
CA ALA A 53 12.31 0.40 4.66
C ALA A 53 10.99 0.41 3.84
N MET A 54 11.08 0.49 2.51
CA MET A 54 9.89 0.42 1.65
C MET A 54 9.28 -0.99 1.59
N LYS A 55 10.08 -2.05 1.71
CA LYS A 55 9.58 -3.43 1.82
C LYS A 55 8.88 -3.64 3.16
N ASP A 56 9.46 -3.15 4.25
CA ASP A 56 8.86 -3.22 5.59
C ASP A 56 7.51 -2.50 5.62
N LEU A 57 7.43 -1.32 5.01
CA LEU A 57 6.17 -0.59 4.87
C LEU A 57 5.12 -1.38 4.07
N ALA A 58 5.53 -2.02 2.96
CA ALA A 58 4.62 -2.84 2.16
C ALA A 58 4.10 -4.05 2.95
N GLN A 59 4.97 -4.70 3.72
CA GLN A 59 4.59 -5.80 4.61
C GLN A 59 3.63 -5.34 5.70
N TYR A 60 3.93 -4.22 6.37
CA TYR A 60 3.06 -3.65 7.40
C TYR A 60 1.65 -3.35 6.87
N VAL A 61 1.53 -2.74 5.69
CA VAL A 61 0.23 -2.48 5.05
C VAL A 61 -0.55 -3.78 4.80
N ASN A 62 0.13 -4.84 4.36
CA ASN A 62 -0.49 -6.15 4.15
C ASN A 62 -1.00 -6.76 5.46
N GLU A 63 -0.23 -6.65 6.55
CA GLU A 63 -0.65 -7.15 7.86
C GLU A 63 -1.85 -6.36 8.41
N VAL A 64 -1.82 -5.03 8.36
CA VAL A 64 -2.97 -4.20 8.80
C VAL A 64 -4.23 -4.53 8.02
N LYS A 65 -4.11 -4.80 6.71
CA LYS A 65 -5.25 -5.25 5.89
C LYS A 65 -5.78 -6.61 6.38
N ARG A 66 -4.89 -7.57 6.63
CA ARG A 66 -5.24 -8.91 7.12
C ARG A 66 -5.93 -8.85 8.48
N ASP A 67 -5.42 -8.02 9.39
CA ASP A 67 -6.02 -7.80 10.71
C ASP A 67 -7.43 -7.21 10.59
N ASN A 68 -7.63 -6.25 9.69
CA ASN A 68 -8.95 -5.65 9.44
C ASN A 68 -9.95 -6.68 8.87
N GLU A 69 -9.50 -7.54 7.96
CA GLU A 69 -10.31 -8.63 7.41
C GLU A 69 -10.68 -9.64 8.52
N THR A 70 -9.71 -10.04 9.34
CA THR A 70 -9.91 -10.96 10.48
C THR A 70 -10.90 -10.37 11.51
N LEU A 71 -10.74 -9.10 11.88
CA LEU A 71 -11.66 -8.41 12.79
C LEU A 71 -13.08 -8.32 12.22
N ARG A 72 -13.24 -8.22 10.90
CA ARG A 72 -14.56 -8.25 10.27
C ARG A 72 -15.21 -9.62 10.42
N GLU A 73 -14.47 -10.70 10.19
CA GLU A 73 -14.98 -12.06 10.36
C GLU A 73 -15.39 -12.34 11.81
N ILE A 74 -14.55 -11.96 12.79
CA ILE A 74 -14.88 -12.09 14.22
C ILE A 74 -16.18 -11.35 14.55
N ARG A 75 -16.34 -10.12 14.06
CA ARG A 75 -17.59 -9.36 14.28
C ARG A 75 -18.80 -10.05 13.64
N GLN A 76 -18.66 -10.65 12.46
CA GLN A 76 -19.75 -11.40 11.85
C GLN A 76 -20.15 -12.62 12.69
N PHE A 77 -19.17 -13.36 13.23
CA PHE A 77 -19.46 -14.47 14.12
C PHE A 77 -20.15 -14.01 15.41
N GLN A 78 -19.67 -12.94 16.04
CA GLN A 78 -20.30 -12.39 17.24
C GLN A 78 -21.77 -12.02 16.98
N LEU A 79 -22.06 -11.32 15.88
CA LEU A 79 -23.43 -10.96 15.50
C LEU A 79 -24.31 -12.19 15.22
N SER A 80 -23.75 -13.27 14.69
CA SER A 80 -24.50 -14.52 14.46
C SER A 80 -24.88 -15.23 15.77
N ILE A 81 -24.09 -15.06 16.83
CA ILE A 81 -24.34 -15.65 18.15
C ILE A 81 -25.34 -14.79 18.94
N GLU A 82 -25.25 -13.46 18.86
CA GLU A 82 -26.16 -12.53 19.56
C GLU A 82 -27.58 -12.48 18.95
N ASN A 83 -27.73 -12.90 17.70
CA ASN A 83 -29.04 -13.01 17.03
C ASN A 83 -29.71 -14.39 17.20
N LEU A 84 -29.22 -15.22 18.14
CA LEU A 84 -29.82 -16.46 18.63
C LEU A 84 -30.37 -16.26 20.05
#